data_AF-A0A2N2WWI8-F1
#
_entry.id   AF-A0A2N2WWI8-F1
#
_cell.length_a   1.000
_cell.length_b   1.000
_cell.length_c   1.000
_cell.angle_alpha   90.00
_cell.angle_beta   90.00
_cell.angle_gamma   90.00
#
_symmetry.space_group_name_H-M   'P 1'
#
loop_
_entity.id
_entity.type
_entity.pdbx_description
1 polymer ?
#
loop_
_entity_poly.entity_id
_entity_poly.type
_entity_poly.pdbx_seq_one_letter_code
_entity_poly.pdbx_strand_id
1 'polypeptide(L)'
;MEEHKTLIIEIPYGGLGDHFFHSHLPRIAKETGVYERVIISERSIFRHPDNRHLVWKLNPFVDGFVDEPGESCNLKILVERLDKANDSGKNLLDEVMFAFNLDDGLRHHEPECYYKPLYKEEFNKVIFDPNFLSWVGEIDKRDMMHFLKREKYNFEAIMKLRTDKALYIPKNKDLFIETPTITDFCDLIFSSKRLYCLTSGTATLASALGKGATVFYGKNQGRAFQHSKLHNYTCVPGRPLKRIRNKFHNS
;
A
#
# COMPACT_ATOMS: atom_id res chain seq x y z
N MET A 1 -24.59 -21.88 26.50
CA MET A 1 -24.51 -20.69 25.63
C MET A 1 -23.12 -20.74 25.03
N GLU A 2 -23.00 -20.91 23.72
CA GLU A 2 -21.72 -20.69 23.06
C GLU A 2 -21.34 -19.23 23.26
N GLU A 3 -20.15 -19.00 23.80
CA GLU A 3 -19.61 -17.66 24.00
C GLU A 3 -19.39 -17.02 22.63
N HIS A 4 -20.05 -15.90 22.37
CA HIS A 4 -19.95 -15.19 21.10
C HIS A 4 -18.50 -14.76 20.85
N LYS A 5 -17.82 -15.41 19.89
CA LYS A 5 -16.40 -15.15 19.60
C LYS A 5 -16.22 -13.76 19.02
N THR A 6 -15.36 -12.97 19.67
CA THR A 6 -14.97 -11.63 19.24
C THR A 6 -13.51 -11.64 18.81
N LEU A 7 -13.22 -11.14 17.61
CA LEU A 7 -11.86 -10.86 17.15
C LEU A 7 -11.52 -9.41 17.45
N ILE A 8 -10.44 -9.17 18.20
CA ILE A 8 -9.88 -7.83 18.40
C ILE A 8 -8.62 -7.73 17.54
N ILE A 9 -8.59 -6.84 16.55
CA ILE A 9 -7.44 -6.65 15.67
C ILE A 9 -6.59 -5.49 16.19
N GLU A 10 -5.29 -5.71 16.40
CA GLU A 10 -4.32 -4.69 16.75
C GLU A 10 -3.25 -4.56 15.66
N ILE A 11 -3.06 -3.35 15.14
CA ILE A 11 -2.07 -3.06 14.10
C ILE A 11 -0.86 -2.36 14.73
N PRO A 12 0.30 -3.03 14.88
CA PRO A 12 1.49 -2.48 15.54
C PRO A 12 2.30 -1.55 14.62
N TYR A 13 1.76 -1.14 13.48
CA TYR A 13 2.43 -0.34 12.45
C TYR A 13 1.54 0.81 11.99
N GLY A 14 2.11 2.01 11.86
CA GLY A 14 1.32 3.23 11.58
C GLY A 14 1.06 3.59 10.12
N GLY A 15 1.63 2.85 9.15
CA GLY A 15 1.49 3.18 7.73
C GLY A 15 0.09 2.91 7.18
N LEU A 16 -0.35 3.72 6.22
CA LEU A 16 -1.64 3.52 5.54
C LEU A 16 -1.74 2.12 4.92
N GLY A 17 -0.68 1.68 4.23
CA GLY A 17 -0.62 0.34 3.64
C GLY A 17 -0.68 -0.78 4.69
N ASP A 18 -0.08 -0.57 5.87
CA ASP A 18 -0.06 -1.57 6.94
C ASP A 18 -1.47 -1.88 7.45
N HIS A 19 -2.31 -0.85 7.62
CA HIS A 19 -3.72 -1.05 7.96
C HIS A 19 -4.50 -1.69 6.82
N PHE A 20 -4.29 -1.27 5.57
CA PHE A 20 -5.00 -1.87 4.44
C PHE A 20 -4.66 -3.34 4.21
N PHE A 21 -3.45 -3.81 4.56
CA PHE A 21 -3.14 -5.25 4.52
C PHE A 21 -3.99 -6.10 5.46
N HIS A 22 -4.72 -5.49 6.40
CA HIS A 22 -5.62 -6.15 7.34
C HIS A 22 -7.10 -5.82 7.08
N SER A 23 -7.40 -4.97 6.09
CA SER A 23 -8.73 -4.39 5.89
C SER A 23 -9.80 -5.38 5.41
N HIS A 24 -9.38 -6.51 4.83
CA HIS A 24 -10.24 -7.61 4.38
C HIS A 24 -10.65 -8.57 5.50
N LEU A 25 -9.88 -8.60 6.61
CA LEU A 25 -10.11 -9.53 7.72
C LEU A 25 -11.52 -9.41 8.33
N PRO A 26 -12.10 -8.21 8.56
CA PRO A 26 -13.40 -8.12 9.19
C PRO A 26 -14.53 -8.81 8.41
N ARG A 27 -14.54 -8.69 7.08
CA ARG A 27 -15.51 -9.38 6.24
C ARG A 27 -15.31 -10.89 6.33
N ILE A 28 -14.07 -11.36 6.13
CA ILE A 28 -13.75 -12.78 6.12
C ILE A 28 -14.08 -13.45 7.46
N ALA A 29 -13.72 -12.82 8.57
CA ALA A 29 -13.99 -13.33 9.91
C ALA A 29 -15.49 -13.57 10.15
N LYS A 30 -16.34 -12.68 9.63
CA LYS A 30 -17.80 -12.76 9.73
C LYS A 30 -18.41 -13.75 8.74
N GLU A 31 -18.01 -13.70 7.47
CA GLU A 31 -18.56 -14.56 6.41
C GLU A 31 -18.21 -16.04 6.59
N THR A 32 -17.04 -16.33 7.17
CA THR A 32 -16.65 -17.71 7.54
C THR A 32 -17.36 -18.23 8.80
N GLY A 33 -18.02 -17.35 9.57
CA GLY A 33 -18.69 -17.69 10.82
C GLY A 33 -17.73 -18.01 11.99
N VAL A 34 -16.42 -17.77 11.83
CA VAL A 34 -15.44 -18.00 12.90
C VAL A 34 -15.62 -17.02 14.05
N TYR A 35 -15.96 -15.77 13.72
CA TYR A 35 -16.21 -14.69 14.67
C TYR A 35 -17.55 -14.02 14.38
N GLU A 36 -18.27 -13.67 15.44
CA GLU A 36 -19.51 -12.89 15.32
C GLU A 36 -19.23 -11.39 15.32
N ARG A 37 -18.21 -10.99 16.08
CA ARG A 37 -17.82 -9.60 16.23
C ARG A 37 -16.36 -9.40 15.86
N VAL A 38 -16.08 -8.29 15.18
CA VAL A 38 -14.74 -7.83 14.84
C VAL A 38 -14.58 -6.41 15.32
N ILE A 39 -13.62 -6.18 16.21
CA ILE A 39 -13.36 -4.89 16.85
C ILE A 39 -11.92 -4.49 16.56
N ILE A 40 -11.66 -3.20 16.40
CA ILE A 40 -10.30 -2.67 16.25
C ILE A 40 -9.78 -2.17 17.61
N SER A 41 -8.61 -2.64 18.01
CA SER A 41 -7.95 -2.16 19.23
C SER A 41 -7.56 -0.68 19.08
N GLU A 42 -7.88 0.14 20.09
CA GLU A 42 -7.41 1.52 20.24
C GLU A 42 -5.89 1.59 20.51
N ARG A 43 -5.23 0.45 20.77
CA ARG A 43 -3.77 0.34 20.88
C ARG A 43 -3.08 0.23 19.52
N SER A 44 -3.85 0.09 18.44
CA SER A 44 -3.31 0.15 17.07
C SER A 44 -2.61 1.48 16.82
N ILE A 45 -1.43 1.43 16.20
CA ILE A 45 -0.67 2.64 15.89
C ILE A 45 -1.28 3.26 14.63
N PHE A 46 -1.70 4.53 14.72
CA PHE A 46 -2.14 5.31 13.56
C PHE A 46 -1.20 6.50 13.35
N ARG A 47 -0.49 6.54 12.21
CA ARG A 47 0.35 7.71 11.90
C ARG A 47 -0.48 8.97 11.62
N HIS A 48 -1.69 8.79 11.12
CA HIS A 48 -2.64 9.87 10.86
C HIS A 48 -4.04 9.43 11.27
N PRO A 49 -4.85 10.29 11.93
CA PRO A 49 -6.21 9.93 12.35
C PRO A 49 -7.11 9.50 11.20
N ASP A 50 -6.88 10.04 10.00
CA ASP A 50 -7.62 9.66 8.79
C ASP A 50 -7.51 8.18 8.43
N ASN A 51 -6.40 7.51 8.77
CA ASN A 51 -6.26 6.06 8.53
C ASN A 51 -7.35 5.29 9.30
N ARG A 52 -7.61 5.71 10.55
CA ARG A 52 -8.65 5.10 11.39
C ARG A 52 -10.02 5.28 10.77
N HIS A 53 -10.31 6.47 10.26
CA HIS A 53 -11.59 6.74 9.63
C HIS A 53 -11.76 5.95 8.32
N LEU A 54 -10.80 6.08 7.39
CA LEU A 54 -10.90 5.53 6.05
C LEU A 54 -10.92 3.99 6.04
N VAL A 55 -10.03 3.36 6.80
CA VAL A 55 -9.87 1.88 6.76
C VAL A 55 -10.89 1.18 7.65
N TRP A 56 -11.14 1.72 8.85
CA TRP A 56 -11.88 0.99 9.89
C TRP A 56 -13.27 1.55 10.14
N LYS A 57 -13.45 2.86 10.33
CA LYS A 57 -14.79 3.42 10.63
C LYS A 57 -15.77 3.28 9.47
N LEU A 58 -15.28 3.31 8.23
CA LEU A 58 -16.13 3.12 7.05
C LEU A 58 -16.37 1.63 6.71
N ASN A 59 -15.63 0.71 7.34
CA ASN A 59 -15.78 -0.71 7.08
C ASN A 59 -17.03 -1.26 7.80
N PRO A 60 -18.08 -1.72 7.09
CA PRO A 60 -19.34 -2.14 7.68
C PRO A 60 -19.23 -3.44 8.48
N PHE A 61 -18.12 -4.17 8.33
CA PHE A 61 -17.86 -5.40 9.06
C PHE A 61 -17.14 -5.16 10.40
N VAL A 62 -16.73 -3.93 10.69
CA VAL A 62 -16.14 -3.56 11.99
C VAL A 62 -17.24 -3.11 12.96
N ASP A 63 -17.34 -3.78 14.11
CA ASP A 63 -18.38 -3.54 15.13
C ASP A 63 -18.04 -2.44 16.13
N GLY A 64 -16.81 -1.92 16.09
CA GLY A 64 -16.40 -0.80 16.94
C GLY A 64 -14.93 -0.79 17.26
N PHE A 65 -14.60 -0.10 18.36
CA PHE A 65 -13.24 0.04 18.88
C PHE A 65 -13.23 -0.22 20.39
N VAL A 66 -12.12 -0.75 20.90
CA VAL A 66 -11.95 -1.05 22.33
C VAL A 66 -10.51 -0.79 22.76
N ASP A 67 -10.30 -0.31 23.99
CA ASP A 67 -8.96 -0.12 24.57
C ASP A 67 -8.45 -1.41 25.24
N GLU A 68 -8.36 -2.48 24.45
CA GLU A 68 -7.85 -3.78 24.86
C GLU A 68 -6.77 -4.24 23.86
N PRO A 69 -5.77 -5.03 24.30
CA PRO A 69 -4.81 -5.60 23.37
C PRO A 69 -5.53 -6.54 22.40
N GLY A 70 -5.11 -6.52 21.13
CA GLY A 70 -5.67 -7.37 20.08
C GLY A 70 -4.70 -8.44 19.57
N GLU A 71 -5.23 -9.34 18.76
CA GLU A 71 -4.43 -10.20 17.90
C GLU A 71 -3.67 -9.32 16.89
N SER A 72 -2.40 -9.64 16.67
CA SER A 72 -1.53 -8.93 15.73
C SER A 72 -0.61 -9.90 15.01
N CYS A 73 -0.12 -9.49 13.83
CA CYS A 73 0.85 -10.28 13.07
C CYS A 73 2.11 -9.46 12.77
N ASN A 74 3.23 -10.16 12.60
CA ASN A 74 4.50 -9.53 12.24
C ASN A 74 4.67 -9.54 10.71
N LEU A 75 4.34 -8.43 10.05
CA LEU A 75 4.43 -8.29 8.60
C LEU A 75 5.82 -8.61 8.05
N LYS A 76 6.90 -8.31 8.80
CA LYS A 76 8.27 -8.62 8.36
C LYS A 76 8.48 -10.13 8.22
N ILE A 77 7.99 -10.92 9.18
CA ILE A 77 8.11 -12.39 9.14
C ILE A 77 7.28 -12.94 7.97
N LEU A 78 6.08 -12.41 7.73
CA LEU A 78 5.23 -12.85 6.63
C LEU A 78 5.85 -12.53 5.26
N VAL A 79 6.43 -11.33 5.11
CA VAL A 79 7.16 -10.93 3.90
C VAL A 79 8.35 -11.84 3.64
N GLU A 80 9.19 -12.10 4.66
CA GLU A 80 10.35 -12.99 4.53
C GLU A 80 9.95 -14.42 4.17
N ARG A 81 8.81 -14.90 4.67
CA ARG A 81 8.26 -16.21 4.31
C ARG A 81 7.86 -16.27 2.84
N LEU A 82 7.12 -15.27 2.36
CA LEU A 82 6.69 -15.19 0.96
C LEU A 82 7.86 -15.03 0.00
N ASP A 83 8.86 -14.24 0.37
CA ASP A 83 10.04 -14.04 -0.48
C ASP A 83 10.89 -15.31 -0.62
N LYS A 84 10.82 -16.24 0.34
CA LYS A 84 11.49 -17.56 0.29
C LYS A 84 10.65 -18.63 -0.43
N ALA A 85 9.33 -18.51 -0.40
CA ALA A 85 8.42 -19.43 -1.08
C ALA A 85 8.28 -19.00 -2.55
N ASN A 86 9.18 -19.50 -3.41
CA ASN A 86 9.33 -19.06 -4.81
C ASN A 86 8.04 -19.03 -5.66
N ASP A 87 7.00 -19.77 -5.28
CA ASP A 87 5.63 -19.60 -5.78
C ASP A 87 4.63 -20.24 -4.80
N SER A 88 4.08 -19.46 -3.89
CA SER A 88 3.11 -19.96 -2.91
C SER A 88 1.66 -19.96 -3.43
N GLY A 89 1.40 -19.40 -4.62
CA GLY A 89 0.05 -19.08 -5.07
C GLY A 89 -0.71 -18.12 -4.14
N LYS A 90 0.02 -17.39 -3.27
CA LYS A 90 -0.52 -16.50 -2.24
C LYS A 90 0.14 -15.12 -2.33
N ASN A 91 -0.56 -14.10 -1.84
CA ASN A 91 0.01 -12.78 -1.58
C ASN A 91 0.12 -12.48 -0.07
N LEU A 92 0.56 -11.27 0.25
CA LEU A 92 0.70 -10.83 1.64
C LEU A 92 -0.62 -10.81 2.42
N LEU A 93 -1.73 -10.46 1.79
CA LEU A 93 -3.03 -10.40 2.46
C LEU A 93 -3.55 -11.80 2.82
N ASP A 94 -3.24 -12.81 2.00
CA ASP A 94 -3.52 -14.20 2.33
C ASP A 94 -2.73 -14.65 3.57
N GLU A 95 -1.44 -14.32 3.64
CA GLU A 95 -0.61 -14.66 4.81
C GLU A 95 -1.02 -13.89 6.06
N VAL A 96 -1.50 -12.65 5.92
CA VAL A 96 -2.12 -11.91 7.02
C VAL A 96 -3.39 -12.64 7.48
N MET A 97 -4.28 -13.04 6.57
CA MET A 97 -5.48 -13.81 6.91
C MET A 97 -5.14 -15.09 7.70
N PHE A 98 -4.16 -15.88 7.24
CA PHE A 98 -3.73 -17.08 7.95
C PHE A 98 -3.12 -16.79 9.32
N ALA A 99 -2.46 -15.65 9.49
CA ALA A 99 -1.89 -15.27 10.79
C ALA A 99 -2.97 -15.04 11.86
N PHE A 100 -4.20 -14.77 11.46
CA PHE A 100 -5.38 -14.64 12.32
C PHE A 100 -6.24 -15.93 12.36
N ASN A 101 -5.69 -17.07 11.90
CA ASN A 101 -6.38 -18.36 11.82
C ASN A 101 -7.68 -18.32 10.99
N LEU A 102 -7.73 -17.46 9.98
CA LEU A 102 -8.84 -17.36 9.03
C LEU A 102 -8.46 -18.02 7.70
N ASP A 103 -9.43 -18.63 7.03
CA ASP A 103 -9.33 -19.08 5.64
C ASP A 103 -10.73 -19.14 5.01
N ASP A 104 -10.98 -18.34 3.98
CA ASP A 104 -12.22 -18.37 3.20
C ASP A 104 -12.13 -19.27 1.95
N GLY A 105 -11.01 -19.96 1.77
CA GLY A 105 -10.73 -20.80 0.61
C GLY A 105 -10.30 -20.02 -0.65
N LEU A 106 -10.25 -18.69 -0.60
CA LEU A 106 -9.84 -17.83 -1.70
C LEU A 106 -8.38 -17.37 -1.54
N ARG A 107 -7.75 -16.95 -2.64
CA ARG A 107 -6.34 -16.55 -2.67
C ARG A 107 -6.15 -15.28 -3.48
N HIS A 108 -5.06 -14.58 -3.23
CA HIS A 108 -4.76 -13.26 -3.78
C HIS A 108 -5.80 -12.21 -3.39
N HIS A 109 -6.07 -12.10 -2.10
CA HIS A 109 -6.92 -11.06 -1.56
C HIS A 109 -6.41 -9.66 -1.91
N GLU A 110 -7.33 -8.76 -2.23
CA GLU A 110 -7.05 -7.33 -2.37
C GLU A 110 -7.50 -6.61 -1.08
N PRO A 111 -6.86 -5.48 -0.73
CA PRO A 111 -7.32 -4.67 0.39
C PRO A 111 -8.74 -4.12 0.11
N GLU A 112 -9.48 -3.83 1.17
CA GLU A 112 -10.87 -3.37 1.07
C GLU A 112 -10.98 -1.92 1.55
N CYS A 113 -11.56 -1.07 0.69
CA CYS A 113 -11.93 0.29 1.05
C CYS A 113 -13.42 0.51 0.78
N TYR A 114 -14.11 1.03 1.79
CA TYR A 114 -15.57 1.24 1.74
C TYR A 114 -15.96 2.69 1.43
N TYR A 115 -14.97 3.59 1.39
CA TYR A 115 -15.18 4.92 0.85
C TYR A 115 -15.56 4.86 -0.64
N LYS A 116 -16.51 5.68 -1.05
CA LYS A 116 -16.95 5.79 -2.45
C LYS A 116 -16.34 7.05 -3.05
N PRO A 117 -15.23 6.94 -3.79
CA PRO A 117 -14.56 8.10 -4.35
C PRO A 117 -15.43 8.78 -5.40
N LEU A 118 -15.31 10.10 -5.47
CA LEU A 118 -16.00 10.93 -6.44
C LEU A 118 -15.08 11.23 -7.62
N TYR A 119 -15.63 11.16 -8.83
CA TYR A 119 -14.92 11.61 -10.01
C TYR A 119 -14.77 13.13 -9.98
N LYS A 120 -13.55 13.61 -10.16
CA LYS A 120 -13.15 15.02 -10.20
C LYS A 120 -12.36 15.27 -11.48
N GLU A 121 -12.92 16.08 -12.38
CA GLU A 121 -12.33 16.37 -13.70
C GLU A 121 -10.93 17.00 -13.57
N GLU A 122 -10.71 17.82 -12.54
CA GLU A 122 -9.41 18.41 -12.23
C GLU A 122 -8.32 17.37 -11.90
N PHE A 123 -8.70 16.14 -11.57
CA PHE A 123 -7.79 15.02 -11.31
C PHE A 123 -7.67 14.05 -12.49
N ASN A 124 -8.45 14.22 -13.57
CA ASN A 124 -8.41 13.36 -14.76
C ASN A 124 -7.14 13.61 -15.60
N LYS A 125 -6.00 13.16 -15.06
CA LYS A 125 -4.65 13.38 -15.59
C LYS A 125 -3.82 12.11 -15.45
N VAL A 126 -2.71 12.05 -16.18
CA VAL A 126 -1.62 11.11 -15.95
C VAL A 126 -0.79 11.61 -14.77
N ILE A 127 -0.95 10.97 -13.61
CA ILE A 127 -0.39 11.43 -12.34
C ILE A 127 0.76 10.54 -11.89
N PHE A 128 1.82 11.15 -11.37
CA PHE A 128 2.88 10.46 -10.64
C PHE A 128 2.90 10.86 -9.17
N ASP A 129 2.81 9.88 -8.28
CA ASP A 129 3.11 10.02 -6.86
C ASP A 129 4.54 9.52 -6.54
N PRO A 130 5.52 10.43 -6.37
CA PRO A 130 6.89 10.04 -6.06
C PRO A 130 7.13 9.82 -4.56
N ASN A 131 6.14 10.03 -3.70
CA ASN A 131 6.32 10.05 -2.25
C ASN A 131 6.39 8.62 -1.69
N PHE A 132 7.24 8.44 -0.68
CA PHE A 132 7.30 7.20 0.10
C PHE A 132 7.72 7.48 1.54
N LEU A 133 7.41 6.54 2.43
CA LEU A 133 7.79 6.63 3.84
C LEU A 133 8.67 5.44 4.23
N SER A 134 8.25 4.25 3.80
CA SER A 134 8.94 2.98 3.97
C SER A 134 9.86 2.68 2.78
N TRP A 135 10.81 1.76 2.97
CA TRP A 135 11.79 1.42 1.95
C TRP A 135 11.15 0.87 0.66
N VAL A 136 11.53 1.44 -0.49
CA VAL A 136 11.00 1.08 -1.83
C VAL A 136 12.02 0.34 -2.69
N GLY A 137 13.05 -0.22 -2.08
CA GLY A 137 14.19 -0.85 -2.76
C GLY A 137 15.39 0.07 -2.97
N GLU A 138 16.46 -0.49 -3.53
CA GLU A 138 17.73 0.20 -3.78
C GLU A 138 17.68 1.14 -4.99
N ILE A 139 16.96 2.26 -4.86
CA ILE A 139 16.83 3.30 -5.88
C ILE A 139 16.92 4.70 -5.28
N ASP A 140 17.51 5.62 -6.04
CA ASP A 140 17.55 7.05 -5.68
C ASP A 140 16.82 7.92 -6.71
N LYS A 141 16.68 9.22 -6.41
CA LYS A 141 15.97 10.18 -7.28
C LYS A 141 16.59 10.23 -8.69
N ARG A 142 17.91 10.13 -8.80
CA ARG A 142 18.61 10.23 -10.09
C ARG A 142 18.46 8.95 -10.91
N ASP A 143 18.45 7.79 -10.26
CA ASP A 143 18.15 6.50 -10.87
C ASP A 143 16.72 6.53 -11.45
N MET A 144 15.75 7.00 -10.67
CA MET A 144 14.37 7.21 -11.13
C MET A 144 14.28 8.19 -12.31
N MET A 145 14.85 9.40 -12.19
CA MET A 145 14.76 10.40 -13.27
C MET A 145 15.42 9.91 -14.57
N HIS A 146 16.52 9.16 -14.48
CA HIS A 146 17.16 8.55 -15.65
C HIS A 146 16.25 7.51 -16.31
N PHE A 147 15.65 6.62 -15.50
CA PHE A 147 14.70 5.62 -15.96
C PHE A 147 13.48 6.26 -16.63
N LEU A 148 12.83 7.22 -15.96
CA LEU A 148 11.66 7.92 -16.48
C LEU A 148 11.93 8.59 -17.83
N LYS A 149 13.11 9.22 -17.98
CA LYS A 149 13.54 9.83 -19.25
C LYS A 149 13.77 8.78 -20.34
N ARG A 150 14.46 7.67 -20.02
CA ARG A 150 14.80 6.61 -20.97
C ARG A 150 13.55 5.92 -21.51
N GLU A 151 12.61 5.59 -20.64
CA GLU A 151 11.34 4.95 -20.98
C GLU A 151 10.28 5.94 -21.50
N LYS A 152 10.63 7.23 -21.62
CA LYS A 152 9.77 8.30 -22.15
C LYS A 152 8.44 8.46 -21.39
N TYR A 153 8.46 8.28 -20.07
CA TYR A 153 7.30 8.60 -19.23
C TYR A 153 7.02 10.10 -19.27
N ASN A 154 5.75 10.45 -19.50
CA ASN A 154 5.27 11.82 -19.49
C ASN A 154 4.11 11.91 -18.49
N PHE A 155 4.23 12.84 -17.54
CA PHE A 155 3.24 13.06 -16.49
C PHE A 155 2.60 14.43 -16.70
N GLU A 156 1.28 14.48 -16.60
CA GLU A 156 0.51 15.72 -16.68
C GLU A 156 0.48 16.43 -15.32
N ALA A 157 0.64 15.67 -14.24
CA ALA A 157 0.80 16.21 -12.90
C ALA A 157 1.65 15.30 -12.00
N ILE A 158 2.30 15.92 -11.03
CA ILE A 158 3.08 15.26 -9.98
C ILE A 158 2.39 15.55 -8.65
N MET A 159 2.23 14.55 -7.80
CA MET A 159 1.78 14.83 -6.43
C MET A 159 2.82 15.69 -5.70
N LYS A 160 2.34 16.66 -4.92
CA LYS A 160 3.18 17.54 -4.11
C LYS A 160 4.16 16.71 -3.28
N LEU A 161 5.44 17.11 -3.33
CA LEU A 161 6.49 16.45 -2.57
C LEU A 161 6.31 16.78 -1.09
N ARG A 162 6.04 15.77 -0.26
CA ARG A 162 5.70 15.97 1.16
C ARG A 162 6.94 16.01 2.05
N THR A 163 7.98 15.28 1.68
CA THR A 163 9.23 15.16 2.44
C THR A 163 10.42 15.05 1.49
N ASP A 164 11.64 14.95 2.05
CA ASP A 164 12.85 14.61 1.30
C ASP A 164 12.79 13.19 0.69
N LYS A 165 11.99 12.29 1.28
CA LYS A 165 11.64 10.96 0.78
C LYS A 165 10.64 11.03 -0.38
N ALA A 166 11.15 11.47 -1.52
CA ALA A 166 10.43 11.38 -2.79
C ALA A 166 11.41 11.07 -3.93
N LEU A 167 11.05 10.15 -4.83
CA LEU A 167 11.89 9.77 -5.98
C LEU A 167 11.63 10.64 -7.21
N TYR A 168 11.76 11.95 -7.04
CA TYR A 168 11.56 12.91 -8.12
C TYR A 168 12.43 14.15 -7.97
N ILE A 169 12.86 14.71 -9.10
CA ILE A 169 13.59 15.97 -9.16
C ILE A 169 12.69 16.96 -9.92
N PRO A 170 12.16 18.00 -9.24
CA PRO A 170 11.31 19.02 -9.87
C PRO A 170 11.97 19.69 -11.07
N LYS A 171 11.13 20.04 -12.05
CA LYS A 171 11.44 20.82 -13.24
C LYS A 171 10.56 22.06 -13.26
N ASN A 172 11.03 23.11 -13.93
CA ASN A 172 10.34 24.41 -13.97
C ASN A 172 8.90 24.38 -14.55
N LYS A 173 8.54 23.34 -15.30
CA LYS A 173 7.22 23.21 -15.96
C LYS A 173 6.30 22.19 -15.29
N ASP A 174 6.71 21.59 -14.18
CA ASP A 174 5.90 20.57 -13.53
C ASP A 174 4.67 21.19 -12.87
N LEU A 175 3.52 20.57 -13.11
CA LEU A 175 2.29 20.87 -12.37
C LEU A 175 2.25 20.00 -11.12
N PHE A 176 2.28 20.63 -9.94
CA PHE A 176 2.12 19.92 -8.67
C PHE A 176 0.66 19.96 -8.19
N ILE A 177 0.12 18.79 -7.84
CA ILE A 177 -1.23 18.66 -7.28
C ILE A 177 -1.13 18.30 -5.80
N GLU A 178 -1.99 18.90 -4.99
CA GLU A 178 -2.12 18.63 -3.57
C GLU A 178 -3.48 18.04 -3.25
N THR A 179 -3.52 17.16 -2.25
CA THR A 179 -4.72 16.52 -1.73
C THR A 179 -4.76 16.78 -0.22
N PRO A 180 -5.40 17.87 0.22
CA PRO A 180 -5.38 18.30 1.62
C PRO A 180 -5.96 17.26 2.58
N THR A 181 -6.94 16.49 2.11
CA THR A 181 -7.61 15.44 2.88
C THR A 181 -7.33 14.05 2.31
N ILE A 182 -7.53 13.01 3.12
CA ILE A 182 -7.48 11.64 2.62
C ILE A 182 -8.56 11.36 1.57
N THR A 183 -9.72 12.02 1.66
CA THR A 183 -10.82 11.88 0.70
C THR A 183 -10.44 12.47 -0.65
N ASP A 184 -9.80 13.65 -0.68
CA ASP A 184 -9.25 14.22 -1.92
C ASP A 184 -8.22 13.29 -2.56
N PHE A 185 -7.44 12.59 -1.73
CA PHE A 185 -6.47 11.63 -2.23
C PHE A 185 -7.11 10.40 -2.86
N CYS A 186 -8.18 9.88 -2.25
CA CYS A 186 -8.99 8.79 -2.84
C CYS A 186 -9.63 9.22 -4.16
N ASP A 187 -10.24 10.42 -4.19
CA ASP A 187 -10.86 10.98 -5.39
C ASP A 187 -9.83 11.19 -6.51
N LEU A 188 -8.62 11.65 -6.17
CA LEU A 188 -7.52 11.80 -7.13
C LEU A 188 -7.11 10.45 -7.73
N ILE A 189 -6.90 9.43 -6.90
CA ILE A 189 -6.54 8.08 -7.36
C ILE A 189 -7.61 7.57 -8.31
N PHE A 190 -8.87 7.63 -7.90
CA PHE A 190 -10.02 7.18 -8.68
C PHE A 190 -10.12 7.90 -10.03
N SER A 191 -10.08 9.23 -10.00
CA SER A 191 -10.28 10.10 -11.16
C SER A 191 -9.10 10.13 -12.12
N SER A 192 -7.89 9.77 -11.67
CA SER A 192 -6.69 9.80 -12.50
C SER A 192 -6.87 9.01 -13.80
N LYS A 193 -6.42 9.56 -14.94
CA LYS A 193 -6.42 8.83 -16.21
C LYS A 193 -5.49 7.62 -16.14
N ARG A 194 -4.32 7.83 -15.52
CA ARG A 194 -3.33 6.81 -15.19
C ARG A 194 -2.61 7.20 -13.90
N LEU A 195 -2.40 6.22 -13.04
CA LEU A 195 -1.63 6.40 -11.81
C LEU A 195 -0.27 5.71 -11.92
N TYR A 196 0.76 6.48 -11.62
CA TYR A 196 2.13 6.02 -11.40
C TYR A 196 2.48 6.28 -9.95
N CYS A 197 3.06 5.31 -9.26
CA CYS A 197 3.49 5.49 -7.88
C CYS A 197 4.67 4.57 -7.55
N LEU A 198 5.16 4.67 -6.32
CA LEU A 198 6.13 3.73 -5.77
C LEU A 198 5.41 2.56 -5.08
N THR A 199 6.13 1.51 -4.69
CA THR A 199 5.63 0.50 -3.75
C THR A 199 5.44 1.11 -2.36
N SER A 200 4.40 1.94 -2.23
CA SER A 200 4.05 2.76 -1.07
C SER A 200 2.58 2.56 -0.71
N GLY A 201 2.09 3.27 0.32
CA GLY A 201 0.68 3.25 0.69
C GLY A 201 -0.26 3.70 -0.44
N THR A 202 0.24 4.46 -1.42
CA THR A 202 -0.51 4.87 -2.61
C THR A 202 -0.87 3.68 -3.49
N ALA A 203 0.04 2.73 -3.68
CA ALA A 203 -0.24 1.50 -4.42
C ALA A 203 -1.32 0.69 -3.68
N THR A 204 -1.15 0.43 -2.39
CA THR A 204 -2.13 -0.32 -1.60
C THR A 204 -3.52 0.35 -1.55
N LEU A 205 -3.58 1.68 -1.44
CA LEU A 205 -4.85 2.40 -1.49
C LEU A 205 -5.47 2.33 -2.90
N ALA A 206 -4.66 2.40 -3.95
CA ALA A 206 -5.15 2.27 -5.32
C ALA A 206 -5.78 0.89 -5.58
N SER A 207 -5.15 -0.19 -5.14
CA SER A 207 -5.76 -1.52 -5.23
C SER A 207 -7.05 -1.62 -4.42
N ALA A 208 -7.10 -1.03 -3.22
CA ALA A 208 -8.31 -1.01 -2.37
C ALA A 208 -9.49 -0.25 -3.01
N LEU A 209 -9.20 0.73 -3.85
CA LEU A 209 -10.19 1.49 -4.63
C LEU A 209 -10.47 0.86 -6.01
N GLY A 210 -9.92 -0.32 -6.30
CA GLY A 210 -10.08 -0.99 -7.60
C GLY A 210 -9.35 -0.28 -8.76
N LYS A 211 -8.36 0.57 -8.46
CA LYS A 211 -7.60 1.32 -9.46
C LYS A 211 -6.27 0.64 -9.76
N GLY A 212 -6.09 0.23 -11.01
CA GLY A 212 -4.79 -0.22 -11.51
C GLY A 212 -3.77 0.93 -11.58
N ALA A 213 -2.52 0.63 -11.25
CA ALA A 213 -1.41 1.58 -11.26
C ALA A 213 -0.15 0.95 -11.87
N THR A 214 0.77 1.78 -12.38
CA THR A 214 2.15 1.35 -12.63
C THR A 214 2.96 1.67 -11.39
N VAL A 215 3.49 0.63 -10.74
CA VAL A 215 4.15 0.73 -9.45
C VAL A 215 5.64 0.50 -9.61
N PHE A 216 6.43 1.54 -9.39
CA PHE A 216 7.87 1.48 -9.47
C PHE A 216 8.50 0.99 -8.17
N TYR A 217 9.54 0.16 -8.29
CA TYR A 217 10.31 -0.35 -7.15
C TYR A 217 11.78 -0.51 -7.50
N GLY A 218 12.63 -0.51 -6.47
CA GLY A 218 14.06 -0.74 -6.61
C GLY A 218 14.46 -2.18 -6.38
N LYS A 219 15.72 -2.50 -6.66
CA LYS A 219 16.28 -3.83 -6.36
C LYS A 219 16.10 -4.17 -4.89
N ASN A 220 15.92 -5.47 -4.59
CA ASN A 220 15.76 -6.04 -3.25
C ASN A 220 14.47 -5.64 -2.53
N GLN A 221 13.58 -4.85 -3.13
CA GLN A 221 12.25 -4.63 -2.59
C GLN A 221 11.51 -5.99 -2.50
N GLY A 222 10.96 -6.29 -1.32
CA GLY A 222 10.32 -7.58 -1.05
C GLY A 222 9.11 -7.81 -1.97
N ARG A 223 9.06 -8.99 -2.59
CA ARG A 223 8.02 -9.34 -3.58
C ARG A 223 6.65 -9.41 -2.93
N ALA A 224 6.57 -9.74 -1.65
CA ALA A 224 5.32 -9.73 -0.88
C ALA A 224 4.57 -8.38 -0.94
N PHE A 225 5.29 -7.25 -1.03
CA PHE A 225 4.67 -5.93 -1.16
C PHE A 225 4.10 -5.66 -2.57
N GLN A 226 4.42 -6.51 -3.55
CA GLN A 226 3.84 -6.52 -4.89
C GLN A 226 2.55 -7.36 -4.91
N HIS A 227 1.66 -7.03 -3.97
CA HIS A 227 0.54 -7.88 -3.55
C HIS A 227 -0.65 -7.90 -4.51
N SER A 228 -0.86 -6.84 -5.30
CA SER A 228 -2.07 -6.64 -6.09
C SER A 228 -1.89 -7.04 -7.54
N LYS A 229 -2.80 -7.84 -8.09
CA LYS A 229 -2.78 -8.20 -9.52
C LYS A 229 -3.27 -7.07 -10.43
N LEU A 230 -3.91 -6.04 -9.86
CA LEU A 230 -4.37 -4.86 -10.60
C LEU A 230 -3.22 -3.96 -11.06
N HIS A 231 -2.03 -4.14 -10.49
CA HIS A 231 -0.89 -3.29 -10.72
C HIS A 231 0.08 -3.87 -11.74
N ASN A 232 0.74 -2.98 -12.48
CA ASN A 232 1.92 -3.31 -13.26
C ASN A 232 3.18 -2.91 -12.48
N TYR A 233 3.90 -3.88 -11.94
CA TYR A 233 5.13 -3.62 -11.18
C TYR A 233 6.32 -3.48 -12.11
N THR A 234 7.08 -2.39 -11.95
CA THR A 234 8.24 -2.08 -12.80
C THR A 234 9.49 -1.82 -11.97
N CYS A 235 10.48 -2.70 -12.10
CA CYS A 235 11.77 -2.53 -11.44
C CYS A 235 12.57 -1.40 -12.10
N VAL A 236 12.98 -0.42 -11.29
CA VAL A 236 13.83 0.69 -11.71
C VAL A 236 15.29 0.29 -11.48
N PRO A 237 16.09 0.08 -12.54
CA PRO A 237 17.47 -0.32 -12.38
C PRO A 237 18.32 0.85 -11.87
N GLY A 238 19.24 0.59 -10.94
CA GLY A 238 20.27 1.56 -10.56
C GLY A 238 21.18 1.92 -11.75
N ARG A 239 21.64 3.17 -11.81
CA ARG A 239 22.48 3.66 -12.92
C ARG A 239 23.78 2.85 -13.09
N PRO A 240 24.24 2.60 -14.34
CA PRO A 240 25.47 1.85 -14.61
C PRO A 240 26.72 2.42 -13.92
N LEU A 241 26.84 3.75 -13.83
CA LEU A 241 28.01 4.43 -13.23
C LEU A 241 28.20 4.13 -11.74
N LYS A 242 27.12 3.88 -10.98
CA LYS A 242 27.24 3.39 -9.59
C LYS A 242 27.82 1.97 -9.52
N ARG A 243 27.48 1.11 -10.49
CA ARG A 243 27.97 -0.28 -10.54
C ARG A 243 29.48 -0.35 -10.81
N ILE A 244 30.00 0.58 -11.61
CA ILE A 244 31.44 0.68 -11.91
C ILE A 244 32.18 1.19 -10.68
N ARG A 245 31.69 2.26 -10.03
CA ARG A 245 32.36 2.87 -8.88
C ARG A 245 32.43 1.94 -7.65
N ASN A 246 31.40 1.14 -7.40
CA ASN A 246 31.41 0.16 -6.31
C ASN A 246 32.33 -1.04 -6.57
N LYS A 247 32.63 -1.38 -7.84
CA LYS A 247 33.64 -2.41 -8.16
C LYS A 247 35.06 -1.93 -7.78
N PHE A 248 35.36 -0.65 -7.94
CA PHE A 248 36.69 -0.07 -7.66
C PHE A 248 36.92 0.39 -6.22
N HIS A 249 35.93 0.26 -5.32
CA HIS A 249 36.11 0.53 -3.88
C HIS A 249 36.10 -0.74 -3.01
N ASN A 250 35.69 -1.87 -3.58
CA ASN A 250 35.71 -3.19 -2.92
C ASN A 250 36.75 -4.13 -3.56
N SER A 251 37.68 -3.58 -4.36
CA SER A 251 38.90 -4.25 -4.84
C SER A 251 40.09 -3.59 -4.16
#